data_AF-A0A1Z4C2E0-F1
#
_entry.id   AF-A0A1Z4C2E0-F1
#
_cell.length_a   1.000
_cell.length_b   1.000
_cell.length_c   1.000
_cell.angle_alpha   90.00
_cell.angle_beta   90.00
_cell.angle_gamma   90.00
#
_symmetry.space_group_name_H-M   'P 1'
#
loop_
_entity.id
_entity.type
_entity.pdbx_description
1 polymer ?
#
loop_
_entity_poly.entity_id
_entity_poly.type
_entity_poly.pdbx_seq_one_letter_code
_entity_poly.pdbx_strand_id
1 'polypeptide(L)'
;MQRHPLIATVFVMGVLVALLSYLFHPDVGVLKLMVNGQPVDNALLGFAAIPSALIILLFSGILAVLLFLGVGFVVFLAALFVALVGMFLVAPFFWPLLVVIFFLVAVMSPPNQR
;
A
#
# COMPACT_ATOMS: atom_id res chain seq x y z
N MET A 1 -19.77 -19.11 30.66
CA MET A 1 -19.53 -17.71 30.27
C MET A 1 -18.08 -17.56 29.81
N GLN A 2 -17.76 -17.96 28.58
CA GLN A 2 -16.42 -17.77 28.00
C GLN A 2 -16.34 -16.36 27.42
N ARG A 3 -15.79 -15.42 28.18
CA ARG A 3 -15.66 -14.01 27.78
C ARG A 3 -14.45 -13.85 26.85
N HIS A 4 -14.69 -13.29 25.67
CA HIS A 4 -13.72 -13.01 24.61
C HIS A 4 -12.37 -12.45 25.13
N PRO A 5 -11.31 -13.28 25.29
CA PRO A 5 -10.04 -12.82 25.83
C PRO A 5 -9.30 -11.89 24.85
N LEU A 6 -9.57 -12.04 23.56
CA LEU A 6 -8.95 -11.27 22.48
C LEU A 6 -9.27 -9.77 22.56
N ILE A 7 -10.53 -9.43 22.86
CA ILE A 7 -10.97 -8.02 22.96
C ILE A 7 -10.26 -7.33 24.14
N ALA A 8 -10.18 -8.01 25.29
CA ALA A 8 -9.48 -7.49 26.46
C ALA A 8 -7.98 -7.30 26.19
N THR A 9 -7.33 -8.26 25.53
CA THR A 9 -5.90 -8.17 25.18
C THR A 9 -5.62 -7.02 24.21
N VAL A 10 -6.45 -6.86 23.18
CA VAL A 10 -6.30 -5.76 22.20
C VAL A 10 -6.52 -4.41 22.87
N PHE A 11 -7.51 -4.30 23.76
CA PHE A 11 -7.76 -3.07 24.50
C PHE A 11 -6.60 -2.71 25.43
N VAL A 12 -6.09 -3.68 26.21
CA VAL A 12 -4.94 -3.47 27.10
C VAL A 12 -3.71 -3.07 26.30
N MET A 13 -3.42 -3.74 25.17
CA MET A 13 -2.31 -3.35 24.31
C MET A 13 -2.48 -1.95 23.72
N GLY A 14 -3.68 -1.59 23.28
CA GLY A 14 -3.97 -0.25 22.78
C GLY A 14 -3.70 0.85 23.82
N VAL A 15 -4.14 0.62 25.07
CA VAL A 15 -3.88 1.55 26.19
C VAL A 15 -2.39 1.64 26.50
N LEU A 16 -1.69 0.50 26.52
CA LEU A 16 -0.25 0.45 26.81
C LEU A 16 0.56 1.21 25.75
N VAL A 17 0.23 1.01 24.47
CA VAL A 17 0.85 1.74 23.35
C VAL A 17 0.56 3.24 23.43
N ALA A 18 -0.67 3.64 23.75
CA ALA A 18 -1.04 5.04 23.89
C ALA A 18 -0.28 5.74 25.04
N LEU A 19 -0.17 5.08 26.20
CA LEU A 19 0.58 5.56 27.35
C LEU A 19 2.07 5.72 27.03
N LEU A 20 2.69 4.69 26.43
CA LEU A 20 4.10 4.74 26.04
C LEU A 20 4.34 5.82 24.99
N SER A 21 3.45 5.97 24.01
CA SER A 21 3.55 7.01 22.98
C SER A 21 3.53 8.41 23.61
N TYR A 22 2.60 8.65 24.52
CA TYR A 22 2.50 9.94 25.22
C TYR A 22 3.71 10.22 26.13
N LEU A 23 4.22 9.20 26.82
CA LEU A 23 5.35 9.34 27.74
C LEU A 23 6.68 9.63 26.99
N PHE A 24 6.89 9.00 25.85
CA PHE A 24 8.12 9.17 25.07
C PHE A 24 8.06 10.33 24.08
N HIS A 25 6.86 10.70 23.60
CA HIS A 25 6.68 11.80 22.66
C HIS A 25 5.43 12.61 23.05
N PRO A 26 5.51 13.52 24.03
CA PRO A 26 4.35 14.25 24.56
C PRO A 26 3.66 15.14 23.52
N ASP A 27 4.34 15.43 22.40
CA ASP A 27 3.80 16.18 21.28
C ASP A 27 2.96 15.32 20.30
N VAL A 28 2.94 13.98 20.46
CA VAL A 28 2.09 13.12 19.63
C VAL A 28 0.63 13.30 20.01
N GLY A 29 -0.20 13.62 19.01
CA GLY A 29 -1.64 13.86 19.20
C GLY A 29 -2.01 15.32 19.41
N VAL A 30 -1.04 16.23 19.53
CA VAL A 30 -1.30 17.68 19.51
C VAL A 30 -1.22 18.17 18.06
N LEU A 31 -2.32 18.73 17.54
CA LEU A 31 -2.33 19.38 16.22
C LEU A 31 -1.55 20.70 16.29
N LYS A 32 -0.24 20.63 16.06
CA LYS A 32 0.61 21.82 15.90
C LYS A 32 0.69 22.18 14.42
N LEU A 33 0.18 23.35 14.06
CA LEU A 33 0.37 23.89 12.73
C LEU A 33 1.80 24.44 12.62
N MET A 34 2.60 23.89 11.71
CA MET A 34 3.94 24.39 11.41
C MET A 34 3.94 25.05 10.03
N VAL A 35 4.41 26.30 9.97
CA VAL A 35 4.60 27.03 8.71
C VAL A 35 6.06 27.47 8.66
N ASN A 36 6.77 27.05 7.61
CA ASN A 36 8.21 27.30 7.45
C ASN A 36 9.08 26.84 8.64
N GLY A 37 8.68 25.74 9.30
CA GLY A 37 9.41 25.16 10.43
C GLY A 37 9.19 25.87 11.78
N GLN A 38 8.36 26.92 11.83
CA GLN A 38 7.96 27.56 13.10
C GLN A 38 6.52 27.17 13.48
N PRO A 39 6.25 26.95 14.77
CA PRO A 39 4.89 26.75 15.25
C PRO A 39 4.08 28.04 15.06
N VAL A 40 2.84 27.91 14.58
CA VAL A 40 1.93 29.04 14.44
C VAL A 40 1.20 29.26 15.76
N ASP A 41 1.56 30.32 16.48
CA ASP A 41 0.98 30.65 17.79
C ASP A 41 -0.40 31.35 17.72
N ASN A 42 -0.89 31.63 16.51
CA ASN A 42 -2.19 32.27 16.32
C ASN A 42 -3.33 31.25 16.42
N ALA A 43 -4.13 31.36 17.48
CA ALA A 43 -5.26 30.48 17.77
C ALA A 43 -6.29 30.41 16.63
N LEU A 44 -6.51 31.49 15.88
CA LEU A 44 -7.45 31.51 14.76
C LEU A 44 -6.97 30.67 13.58
N LEU A 45 -5.67 30.70 13.31
CA LEU A 45 -5.03 29.89 12.27
C LEU A 45 -4.98 28.40 12.67
N GLY A 46 -4.72 28.12 13.95
CA GLY A 46 -4.81 26.76 14.49
C GLY A 46 -6.22 26.18 14.37
N PHE A 47 -7.25 26.99 14.67
CA PHE A 47 -8.64 26.57 14.54
C PHE A 47 -9.05 26.34 13.07
N ALA A 48 -8.56 27.19 12.15
CA ALA A 48 -8.78 27.03 10.71
C ALA A 48 -8.14 25.75 10.13
N ALA A 49 -7.15 25.17 10.80
CA ALA A 49 -6.52 23.91 10.39
C ALA A 49 -7.34 22.67 10.77
N ILE A 50 -8.26 22.77 11.74
CA ILE A 50 -9.06 21.63 12.23
C ILE A 50 -9.85 20.94 11.09
N PRO A 51 -10.58 21.65 10.21
CA PRO A 51 -11.27 21.02 9.09
C PRO A 51 -10.33 20.21 8.18
N SER A 52 -9.14 20.75 7.90
CA SER A 52 -8.14 20.05 7.07
C SER A 52 -7.62 18.79 7.75
N ALA A 53 -7.37 18.85 9.07
CA ALA A 53 -6.94 17.69 9.85
C ALA A 53 -8.03 16.61 9.90
N LEU A 54 -9.30 16.99 10.06
CA LEU A 54 -10.44 16.07 10.02
C LEU A 54 -10.57 15.38 8.66
N ILE A 55 -10.38 16.12 7.56
CA ILE A 55 -10.39 15.55 6.20
C ILE A 55 -9.27 14.53 6.04
N ILE A 56 -8.05 14.86 6.45
CA ILE A 56 -6.90 13.96 6.38
C ILE A 56 -7.16 12.69 7.20
N LEU A 57 -7.70 12.84 8.42
CA LEU A 57 -8.01 11.72 9.29
C LEU A 57 -9.11 10.84 8.71
N LEU A 58 -10.14 11.44 8.10
CA LEU A 58 -11.18 10.72 7.39
C LEU A 58 -10.61 9.89 6.23
N PHE A 59 -9.79 10.50 5.37
CA PHE A 59 -9.13 9.78 4.29
C PHE A 59 -8.22 8.67 4.81
N SER A 60 -7.40 8.95 5.82
CA SER A 60 -6.52 7.96 6.43
C SER A 60 -7.32 6.78 7.00
N GLY A 61 -8.47 7.04 7.63
CA GLY A 61 -9.38 6.01 8.13
C GLY A 61 -9.97 5.17 6.99
N ILE A 62 -10.43 5.82 5.91
CA ILE A 62 -10.93 5.13 4.72
C ILE A 62 -9.84 4.24 4.11
N LEU A 63 -8.61 4.76 3.96
CA LEU A 63 -7.47 3.97 3.46
C LEU A 63 -7.16 2.78 4.37
N ALA A 64 -7.18 2.97 5.69
CA ALA A 64 -6.96 1.87 6.64
C ALA A 64 -8.04 0.79 6.51
N VAL A 65 -9.31 1.18 6.35
CA VAL A 65 -10.41 0.24 6.11
C VAL A 65 -10.24 -0.47 4.76
N LEU A 66 -9.93 0.25 3.68
CA LEU A 66 -9.66 -0.33 2.35
C LEU A 66 -8.50 -1.33 2.40
N LEU A 67 -7.46 -1.02 3.18
CA LEU A 67 -6.31 -1.89 3.39
C LEU A 67 -6.71 -3.13 4.18
N PHE A 68 -7.50 -2.98 5.25
CA PHE A 68 -8.02 -4.10 6.05
C PHE A 68 -9.00 -4.99 5.27
N LEU A 69 -9.85 -4.41 4.41
CA LEU A 69 -10.75 -5.13 3.52
C LEU A 69 -10.00 -5.88 2.41
N GLY A 70 -8.68 -5.66 2.29
CA GLY A 70 -7.86 -6.31 1.28
C GLY A 70 -8.11 -5.80 -0.14
N VAL A 71 -8.69 -4.61 -0.32
CA VAL A 71 -9.00 -4.07 -1.65
C VAL A 71 -7.76 -3.98 -2.52
N GLY A 72 -6.60 -3.64 -1.95
CA GLY A 72 -5.32 -3.66 -2.66
C GLY A 72 -4.95 -5.05 -3.19
N PHE A 73 -5.17 -6.10 -2.39
CA PHE A 73 -4.94 -7.49 -2.80
C PHE A 73 -5.93 -7.92 -3.90
N VAL A 74 -7.21 -7.52 -3.79
CA VAL A 74 -8.23 -7.81 -4.81
C VAL A 74 -7.90 -7.14 -6.14
N VAL A 75 -7.51 -5.85 -6.12
CA VAL A 75 -7.10 -5.11 -7.32
C VAL A 75 -5.86 -5.74 -7.94
N PHE A 76 -4.88 -6.15 -7.12
CA PHE A 76 -3.70 -6.86 -7.59
C PHE A 76 -4.06 -8.19 -8.26
N LEU A 77 -4.92 -9.01 -7.65
CA LEU A 77 -5.38 -10.28 -8.24
C LEU A 77 -6.13 -10.06 -9.56
N ALA A 78 -6.99 -9.05 -9.63
CA ALA A 78 -7.71 -8.71 -10.86
C ALA A 78 -6.75 -8.30 -11.98
N ALA A 79 -5.78 -7.44 -11.69
CA ALA A 79 -4.76 -7.03 -12.65
C ALA A 79 -3.90 -8.21 -13.11
N LEU A 80 -3.48 -9.08 -12.18
CA LEU A 80 -2.72 -10.30 -12.49
C LEU A 80 -3.52 -11.24 -13.39
N PHE A 81 -4.80 -11.44 -13.11
CA PHE A 81 -5.68 -12.26 -13.92
C PHE A 81 -5.81 -11.71 -15.34
N VAL A 82 -6.05 -10.40 -15.49
CA VAL A 82 -6.10 -9.75 -16.81
C VAL A 82 -4.78 -9.90 -17.56
N ALA A 83 -3.64 -9.75 -16.88
CA ALA A 83 -2.32 -9.94 -17.49
C ALA A 83 -2.10 -11.38 -17.97
N LEU A 84 -2.50 -12.38 -17.17
CA LEU A 84 -2.40 -13.79 -17.54
C LEU A 84 -3.30 -14.14 -18.74
N VAL A 85 -4.54 -13.65 -18.75
CA VAL A 85 -5.46 -13.83 -19.90
C VAL A 85 -4.90 -13.17 -21.15
N GLY A 86 -4.41 -11.93 -21.03
CA GLY A 86 -3.76 -11.22 -22.13
C GLY A 86 -2.56 -11.98 -22.68
N MET A 87 -1.70 -12.50 -21.80
CA MET A 87 -0.58 -13.34 -22.18
C MET A 87 -1.05 -14.62 -22.89
N PHE A 88 -2.08 -15.29 -22.38
CA PHE A 88 -2.60 -16.51 -23.00
C PHE A 88 -3.18 -16.27 -24.40
N LEU A 89 -3.84 -15.13 -24.61
CA LEU A 89 -4.36 -14.75 -25.93
C LEU A 89 -3.25 -14.36 -26.90
N VAL A 90 -2.19 -13.71 -26.41
CA VAL A 90 -1.10 -13.21 -27.25
C VAL A 90 -0.01 -14.26 -27.51
N ALA A 91 0.24 -15.17 -26.57
CA ALA A 91 1.31 -16.17 -26.65
C ALA A 91 1.26 -17.06 -27.91
N PRO A 92 0.09 -17.53 -28.40
CA PRO A 92 0.02 -18.31 -29.64
C PRO A 92 0.57 -17.56 -30.87
N PHE A 93 0.46 -16.23 -30.90
CA PHE A 93 0.98 -15.42 -32.02
C PHE A 93 2.51 -15.28 -32.00
N PHE A 94 3.15 -15.48 -30.84
CA PHE A 94 4.61 -15.40 -30.71
C PHE A 94 5.32 -16.71 -31.06
N TRP A 95 4.64 -17.86 -30.95
CA TRP A 95 5.24 -19.16 -31.25
C TRP A 95 5.79 -19.27 -32.69
N PRO A 96 5.05 -18.84 -33.75
CA PRO A 96 5.59 -18.85 -35.11
C PRO A 96 6.83 -17.99 -35.25
N LEU A 97 6.86 -16.81 -34.59
CA LEU A 97 8.01 -15.91 -34.63
C LEU A 97 9.25 -16.56 -34.00
N LEU A 98 9.09 -17.23 -32.86
CA LEU A 98 10.18 -17.95 -32.19
C LEU A 98 10.72 -19.09 -33.06
N VAL A 99 9.84 -19.81 -33.77
CA VAL A 99 10.24 -20.85 -34.71
C VAL A 99 11.06 -20.26 -35.87
N VAL A 100 10.63 -19.12 -36.45
CA VAL A 100 11.40 -18.45 -37.52
C VAL A 100 12.78 -18.00 -37.02
N ILE A 101 12.86 -17.40 -35.83
CA ILE A 101 14.14 -17.00 -35.23
C ILE A 101 15.02 -18.22 -35.00
N PHE A 102 14.48 -19.32 -34.48
CA PHE A 102 15.21 -20.56 -34.28
C PHE A 102 15.80 -21.09 -35.59
N PHE A 103 15.03 -21.10 -36.68
CA PHE A 103 15.52 -21.51 -37.99
C PHE A 103 16.60 -20.57 -38.53
N LEU A 104 16.45 -19.25 -38.37
CA LEU A 104 17.47 -18.28 -38.76
C LEU A 104 18.80 -18.53 -38.04
N VAL A 105 18.74 -18.75 -36.72
CA VAL A 105 19.92 -19.08 -35.90
C VAL A 105 20.54 -20.41 -36.34
N ALA A 106 19.73 -21.43 -36.61
CA ALA A 106 20.22 -22.73 -37.07
C ALA A 106 20.95 -22.65 -38.43
N VAL A 107 20.45 -21.85 -39.36
CA VAL A 107 21.08 -21.63 -40.68
C VAL A 107 22.36 -20.80 -40.57
N MET A 108 22.39 -19.81 -39.69
CA MET A 108 23.56 -18.95 -39.48
C MET A 108 24.60 -19.57 -38.54
N SER A 109 24.29 -20.70 -37.89
CA SER A 109 25.23 -21.42 -37.04
C SER A 109 26.37 -21.98 -37.91
N PRO A 110 27.63 -21.62 -37.64
CA PRO A 110 28.77 -22.23 -38.31
C PRO A 110 28.74 -23.75 -38.09
N PRO A 111 28.99 -24.57 -39.12
CA PRO A 111 29.17 -25.99 -38.92
C PRO A 111 30.36 -26.18 -37.98
N ASN A 112 30.14 -26.89 -36.87
CA ASN A 112 31.19 -27.23 -35.92
C ASN A 112 32.24 -28.08 -36.63
N GLN A 113 33.34 -27.46 -37.05
CA GLN A 113 34.50 -28.15 -37.63
C GLN A 113 35.22 -28.89 -36.50
N ARG A 114 34.83 -30.14 -36.26
CA ARG A 114 35.63 -31.15 -35.57
C ARG A 114 35.78 -32.35 -36.49
#